data_AF-A0A965GFG4-F1
#
_entry.id   AF-A0A965GFG4-F1
#
_cell.length_a   1.000
_cell.length_b   1.000
_cell.length_c   1.000
_cell.angle_alpha   90.00
_cell.angle_beta   90.00
_cell.angle_gamma   90.00
#
_symmetry.space_group_name_H-M   'P 1'
#
loop_
_entity.id
_entity.type
_entity.pdbx_description
1 polymer ?
#
loop_
_entity_poly.entity_id
_entity_poly.type
_entity_poly.pdbx_seq_one_letter_code
_entity_poly.pdbx_strand_id
1 'polypeptide(L)'
;MYSGLSFLILVALSKISHKKLSRWYAKAFVISLTNLIIFAMLFSVIEVSLRLTENTEIVQRPNPEFVEWQLKKYYQDANALSKSNNSYSPLDEYNLANGELIKSSGDLITINDFDGSFIKIKDGRRVTVGSNGLRQHRVLIFGGSTVFCAEVPDLLTSSSQLQQLILKNNFDFDVLNYGIPGLRIENQFNILKNVNDLGPGDIVVFYDGVNDLIRVFEEGLKRHKNQAPWRQLNDLSFSVEKRSSLFKRLSISGYVDNIGVTNEYLAAGAIQQISDSWLKYDELARELVQKTGADYIHILQPNWLTYKKISKPKSED
;
A
#
# COMPACT_ATOMS: atom_id res chain seq x y z
N MET A 1 -33.57 -19.50 -58.88
CA MET A 1 -33.48 -18.10 -59.33
C MET A 1 -32.27 -17.35 -58.75
N TYR A 2 -31.14 -18.02 -58.47
CA TYR A 2 -29.91 -17.42 -57.90
C TYR A 2 -28.62 -17.79 -58.67
N SER A 3 -28.72 -18.43 -59.84
CA SER A 3 -27.55 -18.85 -60.63
C SER A 3 -27.10 -17.83 -61.68
N GLY A 4 -27.90 -16.79 -61.97
CA GLY A 4 -27.56 -15.74 -62.94
C GLY A 4 -26.77 -14.57 -62.37
N LEU A 5 -26.98 -14.21 -61.09
CA LEU A 5 -26.37 -13.03 -60.47
C LEU A 5 -24.89 -13.25 -60.11
N SER A 6 -24.55 -14.46 -59.67
CA SER A 6 -23.18 -14.86 -59.31
C SER A 6 -22.25 -14.91 -60.53
N PHE A 7 -22.78 -15.29 -61.70
CA PHE A 7 -22.01 -15.33 -62.95
C PHE A 7 -21.73 -13.92 -63.50
N LEU A 8 -22.69 -13.00 -63.35
CA LEU A 8 -22.53 -11.60 -63.75
C LEU A 8 -21.52 -10.83 -62.86
N ILE A 9 -21.44 -11.13 -61.56
CA ILE A 9 -20.44 -10.54 -60.65
C ILE A 9 -19.04 -11.08 -60.95
N LEU A 10 -18.89 -12.39 -61.20
CA LEU A 10 -17.61 -13.00 -61.56
C LEU A 10 -17.07 -12.52 -62.93
N VAL A 11 -17.95 -12.31 -63.92
CA VAL A 11 -17.57 -11.76 -65.23
C VAL A 11 -17.32 -10.24 -65.17
N ALA A 12 -18.03 -9.51 -64.32
CA ALA A 12 -17.76 -8.08 -64.08
C ALA A 12 -16.40 -7.88 -63.37
N LEU A 13 -16.04 -8.77 -62.44
CA LEU A 13 -14.75 -8.75 -61.76
C LEU A 13 -13.60 -9.23 -62.66
N SER A 14 -13.82 -10.18 -63.58
CA SER A 14 -12.77 -10.65 -64.52
C SER A 14 -12.43 -9.64 -65.62
N LYS A 15 -13.33 -8.68 -65.92
CA LYS A 15 -13.07 -7.55 -66.82
C LYS A 15 -12.34 -6.38 -66.16
N ILE A 16 -12.16 -6.38 -64.84
CA ILE A 16 -11.23 -5.46 -64.18
C ILE A 16 -9.83 -5.97 -64.50
N SER A 17 -9.25 -5.43 -65.57
CA SER A 17 -7.86 -5.67 -65.97
C SER A 17 -6.96 -5.83 -64.74
N HIS A 18 -6.18 -6.91 -64.67
CA HIS A 18 -5.16 -7.13 -63.64
C HIS A 18 -4.30 -5.88 -63.37
N LYS A 19 -4.11 -5.02 -64.40
CA LYS A 19 -3.42 -3.72 -64.29
C LYS A 19 -4.22 -2.64 -63.55
N LYS A 20 -5.55 -2.61 -63.62
CA LYS A 20 -6.39 -1.66 -62.87
C LYS A 20 -6.48 -2.05 -61.39
N LEU A 21 -6.61 -3.35 -61.10
CA LEU A 21 -6.63 -3.86 -59.72
C LEU A 21 -5.26 -3.65 -59.04
N SER A 22 -4.15 -3.95 -59.74
CA SER A 22 -2.80 -3.69 -59.22
C SER A 22 -2.50 -2.21 -59.01
N ARG A 23 -3.00 -1.31 -59.88
CA ARG A 23 -2.90 0.15 -59.69
C ARG A 23 -3.71 0.65 -58.50
N TRP A 24 -4.86 0.04 -58.20
CA TRP A 24 -5.66 0.42 -57.03
C TRP A 24 -4.97 -0.01 -55.73
N TYR A 25 -4.46 -1.25 -55.66
CA TYR A 25 -3.66 -1.71 -54.52
C TYR A 25 -2.38 -0.89 -54.35
N ALA A 26 -1.70 -0.52 -55.44
CA ALA A 26 -0.53 0.35 -55.38
C ALA A 26 -0.87 1.75 -54.82
N LYS A 27 -2.00 2.34 -55.26
CA LYS A 27 -2.47 3.63 -54.71
C LYS A 27 -2.87 3.53 -53.25
N ALA A 28 -3.62 2.49 -52.86
CA ALA A 28 -3.99 2.26 -51.47
C ALA A 28 -2.75 2.07 -50.59
N PHE A 29 -1.76 1.29 -51.05
CA PHE A 29 -0.49 1.10 -50.36
C PHE A 29 0.28 2.41 -50.20
N VAL A 30 0.39 3.23 -51.25
CA VAL A 30 1.05 4.55 -51.18
C VAL A 30 0.34 5.47 -50.19
N ILE A 31 -1.00 5.50 -50.18
CA ILE A 31 -1.78 6.30 -49.23
C ILE A 31 -1.53 5.82 -47.80
N SER A 32 -1.61 4.51 -47.54
CA SER A 32 -1.34 3.93 -46.23
C SER A 32 0.08 4.21 -45.74
N LEU A 33 1.07 4.08 -46.63
CA LEU A 33 2.47 4.37 -46.31
C LEU A 33 2.68 5.86 -46.02
N THR A 34 2.08 6.74 -46.81
CA THR A 34 2.15 8.20 -46.61
C THR A 34 1.53 8.60 -45.27
N ASN A 35 0.36 8.06 -44.94
CA ASN A 35 -0.30 8.30 -43.65
C ASN A 35 0.52 7.76 -42.47
N LEU A 36 1.16 6.59 -42.62
CA LEU A 36 2.05 6.03 -41.60
C LEU A 36 3.28 6.92 -41.36
N ILE A 37 3.87 7.45 -42.44
CA ILE A 37 5.00 8.38 -42.35
C ILE A 37 4.58 9.68 -41.67
N ILE A 38 3.43 10.26 -42.05
CA ILE A 38 2.89 11.48 -41.43
C ILE A 38 2.63 11.25 -39.93
N PHE A 39 2.01 10.12 -39.58
CA PHE A 39 1.78 9.73 -38.20
C PHE A 39 3.09 9.61 -37.42
N ALA A 40 4.10 8.94 -37.98
CA ALA A 40 5.40 8.78 -37.33
C ALA A 40 6.10 10.12 -37.11
N MET A 41 6.02 11.06 -38.06
CA MET A 41 6.58 12.41 -37.90
C MET A 41 5.86 13.19 -36.80
N LEU A 42 4.52 13.24 -36.82
CA LEU A 42 3.73 13.94 -35.81
C LEU A 42 3.97 13.37 -34.41
N PHE A 43 3.99 12.03 -34.30
CA PHE A 43 4.28 11.33 -33.06
C PHE A 43 5.70 11.65 -32.54
N SER A 44 6.70 11.69 -33.43
CA SER A 44 8.08 12.02 -33.06
C SER A 44 8.20 13.46 -32.55
N VAL A 45 7.49 14.41 -33.15
CA VAL A 45 7.50 15.82 -32.69
C VAL A 45 6.90 15.94 -31.29
N ILE A 46 5.78 15.26 -31.02
CA ILE A 46 5.16 15.21 -29.69
C ILE A 46 6.12 14.57 -28.69
N GLU A 47 6.68 13.42 -29.00
CA GLU A 47 7.60 12.66 -28.15
C GLU A 47 8.87 13.46 -27.80
N VAL A 48 9.48 14.15 -28.77
CA VAL A 48 10.63 15.03 -28.53
C VAL A 48 10.26 16.18 -27.59
N SER A 49 9.10 16.81 -27.82
CA SER A 49 8.61 17.91 -26.96
C SER A 49 8.35 17.45 -25.52
N LEU A 50 7.81 16.24 -25.34
CA LEU A 50 7.55 15.68 -24.01
C LEU A 50 8.82 15.29 -23.26
N ARG A 51 9.86 14.80 -23.96
CA ARG A 51 11.19 14.53 -23.37
C ARG A 51 11.92 15.80 -22.98
N LEU A 52 11.83 16.84 -23.80
CA LEU A 52 12.44 18.14 -23.49
C LEU A 52 11.77 18.84 -22.29
N THR A 53 10.56 18.42 -21.92
CA THR A 53 9.79 18.93 -20.78
C THR A 53 9.72 17.96 -19.60
N GLU A 54 10.46 16.84 -19.62
CA GLU A 54 10.56 15.91 -18.48
C GLU A 54 11.31 16.58 -17.31
N ASN A 55 10.58 17.32 -16.49
CA ASN A 55 11.03 17.79 -15.18
C ASN A 55 9.87 17.97 -14.18
N THR A 56 8.75 17.31 -14.39
CA THR A 56 7.60 17.41 -13.49
C THR A 56 7.21 16.03 -13.00
N GLU A 57 7.50 15.79 -11.72
CA GLU A 57 6.91 14.71 -10.95
C GLU A 57 5.40 14.70 -11.17
N ILE A 58 4.84 13.52 -11.40
CA ILE A 58 3.39 13.34 -11.46
C ILE A 58 2.87 13.59 -10.05
N VAL A 59 2.41 14.81 -9.79
CA VAL A 59 1.74 15.15 -8.54
C VAL A 59 0.40 14.42 -8.53
N GLN A 60 0.33 13.28 -7.85
CA GLN A 60 -0.96 12.71 -7.46
C GLN A 60 -1.71 13.79 -6.68
N ARG A 61 -2.87 14.21 -7.20
CA ARG A 61 -3.72 15.15 -6.46
C ARG A 61 -4.19 14.44 -5.19
N PRO A 62 -3.90 14.98 -3.99
CA PRO A 62 -4.37 14.38 -2.76
C PRO A 62 -5.89 14.35 -2.76
N ASN A 63 -6.48 13.25 -2.27
CA ASN A 63 -7.92 13.15 -2.09
C ASN A 63 -8.32 14.05 -0.90
N PRO A 64 -9.21 15.05 -1.09
CA PRO A 64 -9.56 16.03 -0.07
C PRO A 64 -10.25 15.45 1.17
N GLU A 65 -10.75 14.20 1.09
CA GLU A 65 -11.35 13.50 2.24
C GLU A 65 -10.31 12.95 3.22
N PHE A 66 -9.04 12.84 2.80
CA PHE A 66 -7.96 12.38 3.66
C PHE A 66 -7.28 13.55 4.37
N VAL A 67 -6.92 13.34 5.63
CA VAL A 67 -6.19 14.35 6.40
C VAL A 67 -4.82 14.58 5.76
N GLU A 68 -4.60 15.78 5.26
CA GLU A 68 -3.27 16.24 4.86
C GLU A 68 -2.41 16.51 6.10
N TRP A 69 -1.86 15.43 6.66
CA TRP A 69 -1.02 15.47 7.86
C TRP A 69 0.21 16.37 7.68
N GLN A 70 0.71 16.50 6.44
CA GLN A 70 1.83 17.37 6.08
C GLN A 70 1.53 18.87 6.28
N LEU A 71 0.25 19.25 6.26
CA LEU A 71 -0.18 20.62 6.54
C LEU A 71 -0.39 20.89 8.03
N LYS A 72 -0.30 19.85 8.89
CA LYS A 72 -0.50 20.04 10.33
C LYS A 72 0.69 20.78 10.91
N LYS A 73 0.38 21.75 11.79
CA LYS A 73 1.37 22.61 12.43
C LYS A 73 2.51 21.82 13.09
N TYR A 74 2.20 20.75 13.81
CA TYR A 74 3.22 19.94 14.47
C TYR A 74 4.24 19.36 13.49
N TYR A 75 3.81 18.97 12.29
CA TYR A 75 4.69 18.39 11.27
C TYR A 75 5.53 19.47 10.59
N GLN A 76 4.91 20.61 10.29
CA GLN A 76 5.62 21.78 9.75
C GLN A 76 6.70 22.29 10.73
N ASP A 77 6.36 22.37 12.02
CA ASP A 77 7.28 22.80 13.06
C ASP A 77 8.45 21.79 13.21
N ALA A 78 8.17 20.48 13.16
CA ALA A 78 9.22 19.45 13.18
C ALA A 78 10.15 19.51 11.96
N ASN A 79 9.60 19.74 10.75
CA ASN A 79 10.41 19.93 9.55
C ASN A 79 11.22 21.22 9.56
N ALA A 80 10.69 22.30 10.14
CA ALA A 80 11.44 23.54 10.31
C ALA A 80 12.62 23.32 11.27
N LEU A 81 12.39 22.58 12.37
CA LEU A 81 13.42 22.21 13.33
C LEU A 81 14.51 21.33 12.70
N SER A 82 14.14 20.32 11.90
CA SER A 82 15.13 19.46 11.24
C SER A 82 16.03 20.23 10.29
N LYS A 83 15.46 21.16 9.51
CA LYS A 83 16.21 22.08 8.64
C LYS A 83 17.15 22.99 9.44
N SER A 84 16.67 23.56 10.54
CA SER A 84 17.48 24.40 11.43
C SER A 84 18.67 23.65 12.00
N ASN A 85 18.48 22.37 12.36
CA ASN A 85 19.50 21.54 13.00
C ASN A 85 20.35 20.75 12.01
N ASN A 86 20.11 20.88 10.69
CA ASN A 86 20.72 20.07 9.65
C ASN A 86 20.63 18.56 9.95
N SER A 87 19.45 18.13 10.41
CA SER A 87 19.14 16.74 10.75
C SER A 87 18.08 16.16 9.82
N TYR A 88 17.86 14.85 9.92
CA TYR A 88 16.75 14.17 9.23
C TYR A 88 15.40 14.73 9.67
N SER A 89 14.45 14.83 8.74
CA SER A 89 13.05 15.11 9.06
C SER A 89 12.37 13.89 9.70
N PRO A 90 11.20 14.04 10.35
CA PRO A 90 10.44 12.90 10.84
C PRO A 90 10.17 11.84 9.76
N LEU A 91 9.90 12.26 8.52
CA LEU A 91 9.66 11.36 7.41
C LEU A 91 10.94 10.63 6.96
N ASP A 92 12.08 11.31 6.96
CA ASP A 92 13.37 10.68 6.64
C ASP A 92 13.76 9.64 7.70
N GLU A 93 13.61 9.98 8.98
CA GLU A 93 13.84 9.05 10.09
C GLU A 93 12.89 7.85 10.02
N TYR A 94 11.63 8.06 9.64
CA TYR A 94 10.69 6.97 9.42
C TYR A 94 11.12 6.06 8.26
N ASN A 95 11.52 6.65 7.13
CA ASN A 95 11.98 5.88 5.98
C ASN A 95 13.22 5.04 6.32
N LEU A 96 14.14 5.58 7.10
CA LEU A 96 15.29 4.84 7.62
C LEU A 96 14.83 3.68 8.52
N ALA A 97 13.92 3.96 9.45
CA ALA A 97 13.38 2.93 10.35
C ALA A 97 12.69 1.79 9.60
N ASN A 98 11.84 2.13 8.63
CA ASN A 98 11.08 1.18 7.83
C ASN A 98 11.96 0.41 6.82
N GLY A 99 12.97 1.06 6.25
CA GLY A 99 13.81 0.48 5.19
C GLY A 99 15.00 -0.33 5.70
N GLU A 100 15.68 0.16 6.74
CA GLU A 100 16.99 -0.39 7.13
C GLU A 100 16.98 -1.06 8.50
N LEU A 101 16.15 -0.57 9.44
CA LEU A 101 16.21 -1.01 10.83
C LEU A 101 15.36 -2.24 11.12
N ILE A 102 14.32 -2.49 10.33
CA ILE A 102 13.51 -3.71 10.47
C ILE A 102 14.33 -4.91 10.00
N LYS A 103 14.42 -5.93 10.86
CA LYS A 103 15.10 -7.20 10.59
C LYS A 103 14.10 -8.34 10.72
N SER A 104 14.33 -9.38 9.93
CA SER A 104 13.58 -10.63 10.03
C SER A 104 14.54 -11.78 10.27
N SER A 105 14.22 -12.63 11.24
CA SER A 105 14.92 -13.87 11.53
C SER A 105 13.89 -14.99 11.66
N GLY A 106 13.68 -15.72 10.56
CA GLY A 106 12.58 -16.67 10.45
C GLY A 106 11.23 -15.94 10.51
N ASP A 107 10.39 -16.33 11.46
CA ASP A 107 9.05 -15.72 11.64
C ASP A 107 9.05 -14.52 12.60
N LEU A 108 10.19 -14.20 13.22
CA LEU A 108 10.33 -13.09 14.14
C LEU A 108 10.78 -11.83 13.39
N ILE A 109 9.99 -10.77 13.52
CA ILE A 109 10.32 -9.43 13.03
C ILE A 109 10.75 -8.59 14.24
N THR A 110 11.90 -7.95 14.12
CA THR A 110 12.42 -7.00 15.12
C THR A 110 12.79 -5.68 14.44
N ILE A 111 12.98 -4.64 15.25
CA ILE A 111 13.49 -3.36 14.78
C ILE A 111 14.74 -3.02 15.61
N ASN A 112 15.80 -2.57 14.94
CA ASN A 112 17.02 -2.16 15.62
C ASN A 112 16.83 -0.81 16.32
N ASP A 113 17.61 -0.60 17.38
CA ASP A 113 17.67 0.67 18.09
C ASP A 113 18.13 1.81 17.20
N PHE A 114 17.58 2.99 17.47
CA PHE A 114 17.80 4.21 16.71
C PHE A 114 17.59 5.43 17.60
N ASP A 115 18.54 6.36 17.58
CA ASP A 115 18.48 7.59 18.37
C ASP A 115 18.35 8.80 17.46
N GLY A 116 17.18 8.94 16.85
CA GLY A 116 16.82 10.10 16.03
C GLY A 116 16.39 11.30 16.86
N SER A 117 16.21 12.43 16.17
CA SER A 117 15.69 13.67 16.77
C SER A 117 14.19 13.61 17.03
N PHE A 118 13.45 12.85 16.22
CA PHE A 118 11.99 12.73 16.30
C PHE A 118 11.55 11.30 16.62
N ILE A 119 12.29 10.33 16.11
CA ILE A 119 12.08 8.89 16.29
C ILE A 119 13.18 8.32 17.15
N LYS A 120 12.82 7.84 18.34
CA LYS A 120 13.73 7.03 19.16
C LYS A 120 13.20 5.62 19.31
N ILE A 121 14.08 4.65 19.11
CA ILE A 121 13.84 3.23 19.26
C ILE A 121 14.88 2.71 20.24
N LYS A 122 14.41 2.11 21.32
CA LYS A 122 15.25 1.56 22.38
C LYS A 122 14.74 0.18 22.78
N ASP A 123 15.67 -0.76 22.91
CA ASP A 123 15.36 -2.17 23.18
C ASP A 123 14.35 -2.73 22.16
N GLY A 124 14.50 -2.34 20.90
CA GLY A 124 13.64 -2.74 19.78
C GLY A 124 12.19 -2.24 19.85
N ARG A 125 11.94 -1.15 20.58
CA ARG A 125 10.61 -0.55 20.76
C ARG A 125 10.65 0.94 20.54
N ARG A 126 9.58 1.51 19.96
CA ARG A 126 9.44 2.96 19.86
C ARG A 126 9.34 3.55 21.27
N VAL A 127 10.05 4.64 21.55
CA VAL A 127 10.04 5.27 22.86
C VAL A 127 8.67 5.91 23.14
N THR A 128 8.11 5.55 24.30
CA THR A 128 6.94 6.22 24.88
C THR A 128 7.40 7.32 25.83
N VAL A 129 7.09 8.58 25.53
CA VAL A 129 7.46 9.71 26.39
C VAL A 129 6.70 9.66 27.72
N GLY A 130 7.42 9.75 28.83
CA GLY A 130 6.88 9.69 30.19
C GLY A 130 6.81 8.28 30.78
N SER A 131 7.01 7.25 29.97
CA SER A 131 7.25 5.90 30.48
C SER A 131 8.67 5.81 31.02
N ASN A 132 8.85 5.14 32.16
CA ASN A 132 10.17 4.91 32.75
C ASN A 132 10.55 3.42 32.81
N GLY A 133 9.61 2.52 32.50
CA GLY A 133 9.81 1.08 32.55
C GLY A 133 9.96 0.53 33.97
N LEU A 134 9.63 1.33 34.99
CA LEU A 134 9.80 0.99 36.40
C LEU A 134 8.47 0.75 37.11
N ARG A 135 7.33 1.01 36.44
CA ARG A 135 6.00 0.86 37.05
C ARG A 135 5.60 -0.62 37.13
N GLN A 136 4.80 -0.95 38.14
CA GLN A 136 4.42 -2.34 38.40
C GLN A 136 3.52 -2.93 37.32
N HIS A 137 2.73 -2.09 36.66
CA HIS A 137 1.79 -2.51 35.63
C HIS A 137 2.13 -1.90 34.28
N ARG A 138 1.89 -2.65 33.20
CA ARG A 138 2.25 -2.22 31.86
C ARG A 138 1.10 -2.41 30.88
N VAL A 139 1.00 -1.51 29.91
CA VAL A 139 0.17 -1.66 28.72
C VAL A 139 1.10 -1.88 27.53
N LEU A 140 1.15 -3.10 27.01
CA LEU A 140 1.98 -3.46 25.86
C LEU A 140 1.14 -3.40 24.60
N ILE A 141 1.40 -2.41 23.75
CA ILE A 141 0.60 -2.17 22.53
C ILE A 141 1.37 -2.68 21.32
N PHE A 142 0.83 -3.70 20.67
CA PHE A 142 1.35 -4.31 19.45
C PHE A 142 0.55 -3.83 18.24
N GLY A 143 1.24 -3.68 17.11
CA GLY A 143 0.58 -3.38 15.85
C GLY A 143 1.54 -2.87 14.78
N GLY A 144 0.94 -2.44 13.67
CA GLY A 144 1.67 -1.94 12.51
C GLY A 144 2.22 -0.51 12.65
N SER A 145 2.34 0.16 11.50
CA SER A 145 2.77 1.56 11.39
C SER A 145 1.89 2.53 12.19
N THR A 146 0.62 2.22 12.42
CA THR A 146 -0.29 3.06 13.22
C THR A 146 0.00 3.03 14.72
N VAL A 147 0.53 1.91 15.23
CA VAL A 147 1.02 1.85 16.62
C VAL A 147 2.40 2.48 16.71
N PHE A 148 3.28 2.18 15.75
CA PHE A 148 4.59 2.81 15.63
C PHE A 148 4.49 4.34 15.48
N CYS A 149 3.39 4.84 14.92
CA CYS A 149 3.10 6.25 14.67
C CYS A 149 4.17 6.88 13.75
N ALA A 150 4.27 6.32 12.55
CA ALA A 150 5.27 6.64 11.53
C ALA A 150 5.48 8.13 11.25
N GLU A 151 4.40 8.92 11.24
CA GLU A 151 4.42 10.28 10.72
C GLU A 151 4.67 11.36 11.80
N VAL A 152 4.88 10.96 13.06
CA VAL A 152 4.92 11.89 14.20
C VAL A 152 6.12 11.64 15.14
N PRO A 153 6.60 12.68 15.85
CA PRO A 153 7.63 12.52 16.88
C PRO A 153 7.13 11.69 18.07
N ASP A 154 8.06 11.16 18.88
CA ASP A 154 7.79 10.28 20.03
C ASP A 154 6.66 10.80 20.93
N LEU A 155 6.66 12.11 21.22
CA LEU A 155 5.70 12.77 22.11
C LEU A 155 4.25 12.67 21.60
N LEU A 156 4.04 12.57 20.29
CA LEU A 156 2.74 12.60 19.64
C LEU A 156 2.23 11.22 19.24
N THR A 157 3.01 10.16 19.51
CA THR A 157 2.54 8.79 19.29
C THR A 157 1.34 8.48 20.17
N SER A 158 0.44 7.61 19.71
CA SER A 158 -0.74 7.17 20.48
C SER A 158 -0.35 6.60 21.84
N SER A 159 0.77 5.87 21.91
CA SER A 159 1.33 5.34 23.16
C SER A 159 1.76 6.44 24.13
N SER A 160 2.48 7.47 23.65
CA SER A 160 2.86 8.62 24.48
C SER A 160 1.67 9.43 24.94
N GLN A 161 0.67 9.62 24.09
CA GLN A 161 -0.58 10.30 24.45
C GLN A 161 -1.35 9.51 25.52
N LEU A 162 -1.41 8.18 25.42
CA LEU A 162 -2.00 7.33 26.45
C LEU A 162 -1.21 7.41 27.77
N GLN A 163 0.12 7.39 27.71
CA GLN A 163 0.97 7.55 28.89
C GLN A 163 0.70 8.88 29.60
N GLN A 164 0.57 9.98 28.85
CA GLN A 164 0.23 11.29 29.44
C GLN A 164 -1.12 11.27 30.14
N LEU A 165 -2.13 10.61 29.57
CA LEU A 165 -3.43 10.44 30.21
C LEU A 165 -3.34 9.61 31.50
N ILE A 166 -2.55 8.53 31.49
CA ILE A 166 -2.29 7.70 32.67
C ILE A 166 -1.66 8.53 33.79
N LEU A 167 -0.61 9.31 33.47
CA LEU A 167 0.08 10.17 34.44
C LEU A 167 -0.85 11.25 34.98
N LYS A 168 -1.63 11.91 34.12
CA LYS A 168 -2.58 12.96 34.51
C LYS A 168 -3.64 12.46 35.49
N ASN A 169 -4.00 11.18 35.41
CA ASN A 169 -5.00 10.55 36.27
C ASN A 169 -4.38 9.76 37.44
N ASN A 170 -3.07 9.86 37.67
CA ASN A 170 -2.34 9.18 38.75
C ASN A 170 -2.46 7.64 38.72
N PHE A 171 -2.57 7.05 37.53
CA PHE A 171 -2.49 5.60 37.38
C PHE A 171 -1.03 5.14 37.32
N ASP A 172 -0.72 4.02 37.96
CA ASP A 172 0.64 3.45 37.99
C ASP A 172 0.87 2.44 36.86
N PHE A 173 0.80 2.93 35.62
CA PHE A 173 1.04 2.13 34.41
C PHE A 173 2.13 2.73 33.54
N ASP A 174 2.96 1.86 32.98
CA ASP A 174 3.83 2.19 31.84
C ASP A 174 3.17 1.75 30.52
N VAL A 175 3.27 2.55 29.46
CA VAL A 175 2.80 2.19 28.13
C VAL A 175 4.00 1.87 27.24
N LEU A 176 4.02 0.68 26.66
CA LEU A 176 5.13 0.18 25.84
C LEU A 176 4.66 0.01 24.40
N ASN A 177 5.37 0.68 23.48
CA ASN A 177 5.03 0.67 22.05
C ASN A 177 5.82 -0.42 21.32
N TYR A 178 5.17 -1.57 21.11
CA TYR A 178 5.65 -2.69 20.29
C TYR A 178 5.21 -2.54 18.82
N GLY A 179 4.88 -1.33 18.38
CA GLY A 179 4.58 -1.05 16.99
C GLY A 179 5.80 -1.27 16.11
N ILE A 180 5.66 -2.01 15.02
CA ILE A 180 6.65 -2.06 13.94
C ILE A 180 5.89 -1.89 12.61
N PRO A 181 6.38 -1.06 11.68
CA PRO A 181 5.73 -0.91 10.38
C PRO A 181 5.48 -2.25 9.66
N GLY A 182 4.28 -2.40 9.10
CA GLY A 182 3.91 -3.59 8.32
C GLY A 182 3.59 -4.87 9.11
N LEU A 183 3.60 -4.85 10.46
CA LEU A 183 3.25 -6.06 11.22
C LEU A 183 1.83 -6.53 10.94
N ARG A 184 1.70 -7.85 10.83
CA ARG A 184 0.46 -8.61 10.79
C ARG A 184 0.26 -9.35 12.11
N ILE A 185 -0.92 -9.92 12.33
CA ILE A 185 -1.26 -10.58 13.60
C ILE A 185 -0.29 -11.72 13.96
N GLU A 186 0.17 -12.51 12.98
CA GLU A 186 1.12 -13.59 13.25
C GLU A 186 2.46 -13.06 13.76
N ASN A 187 2.89 -11.90 13.27
CA ASN A 187 4.14 -11.29 13.68
C ASN A 187 4.03 -10.71 15.08
N GLN A 188 2.90 -10.07 15.41
CA GLN A 188 2.63 -9.58 16.77
C GLN A 188 2.65 -10.71 17.79
N PHE A 189 1.99 -11.85 17.49
CA PHE A 189 2.06 -13.04 18.33
C PHE A 189 3.50 -13.55 18.50
N ASN A 190 4.28 -13.57 17.41
CA ASN A 190 5.67 -14.01 17.48
C ASN A 190 6.54 -13.08 18.34
N ILE A 191 6.30 -11.77 18.34
CA ILE A 191 7.00 -10.83 19.22
C ILE A 191 6.53 -11.05 20.67
N LEU A 192 5.22 -11.18 20.90
CA LEU A 192 4.64 -11.41 22.23
C LEU A 192 5.23 -12.63 22.94
N LYS A 193 5.48 -13.73 22.21
CA LYS A 193 6.16 -14.93 22.77
C LYS A 193 7.53 -14.67 23.37
N ASN A 194 8.20 -13.58 22.99
CA ASN A 194 9.51 -13.22 23.52
C ASN A 194 9.43 -12.27 24.73
N VAL A 195 8.23 -11.87 25.15
CA VAL A 195 8.01 -11.13 26.39
C VAL A 195 7.96 -12.14 27.56
N ASN A 196 9.13 -12.40 28.14
CA ASN A 196 9.31 -13.45 29.15
C ASN A 196 8.84 -13.05 30.56
N ASP A 197 8.56 -11.77 30.80
CA ASP A 197 8.22 -11.20 32.10
C ASP A 197 6.75 -10.73 32.19
N LEU A 198 5.88 -11.21 31.29
CA LEU A 198 4.45 -10.91 31.31
C LEU A 198 3.79 -11.50 32.57
N GLY A 199 3.01 -10.71 33.29
CA GLY A 199 2.41 -11.15 34.56
C GLY A 199 1.10 -10.44 34.93
N PRO A 200 0.55 -10.77 36.12
CA PRO A 200 -0.71 -10.19 36.58
C PRO A 200 -0.68 -8.66 36.63
N GLY A 201 -1.74 -8.04 36.10
CA GLY A 201 -1.87 -6.58 36.02
C GLY A 201 -1.26 -5.95 34.77
N ASP A 202 -0.54 -6.71 33.94
CA ASP A 202 -0.22 -6.28 32.58
C ASP A 202 -1.44 -6.36 31.67
N ILE A 203 -1.49 -5.47 30.68
CA ILE A 203 -2.51 -5.44 29.63
C ILE A 203 -1.80 -5.54 28.28
N VAL A 204 -2.10 -6.56 27.51
CA VAL A 204 -1.63 -6.72 26.12
C VAL A 204 -2.72 -6.24 25.18
N VAL A 205 -2.37 -5.29 24.32
CA VAL A 205 -3.27 -4.72 23.32
C VAL A 205 -2.76 -5.05 21.93
N PHE A 206 -3.55 -5.76 21.13
CA PHE A 206 -3.33 -5.89 19.69
C PHE A 206 -4.18 -4.85 18.97
N TYR A 207 -3.54 -4.01 18.14
CA TYR A 207 -4.21 -3.03 17.29
C TYR A 207 -3.80 -3.24 15.83
N ASP A 208 -4.59 -4.03 15.10
CA ASP A 208 -4.18 -4.56 13.79
C ASP A 208 -5.31 -4.77 12.77
N GLY A 209 -5.00 -5.45 11.66
CA GLY A 209 -5.97 -5.93 10.68
C GLY A 209 -5.80 -5.31 9.29
N VAL A 210 -5.30 -4.09 9.18
CA VAL A 210 -5.09 -3.46 7.85
C VAL A 210 -3.99 -4.16 7.06
N ASN A 211 -2.86 -4.49 7.70
CA ASN A 211 -1.73 -5.14 7.01
C ASN A 211 -2.06 -6.58 6.56
N ASP A 212 -2.87 -7.29 7.34
CA ASP A 212 -3.39 -8.63 7.01
C ASP A 212 -4.26 -8.57 5.75
N LEU A 213 -5.10 -7.54 5.64
CA LEU A 213 -5.90 -7.30 4.44
C LEU A 213 -5.04 -6.88 3.25
N ILE A 214 -4.12 -5.93 3.42
CA ILE A 214 -3.22 -5.44 2.35
C ILE A 214 -2.48 -6.62 1.72
N ARG A 215 -2.00 -7.56 2.52
CA ARG A 215 -1.31 -8.76 2.01
C ARG A 215 -2.15 -9.53 1.00
N VAL A 216 -3.44 -9.70 1.24
CA VAL A 216 -4.33 -10.39 0.27
C VAL A 216 -4.57 -9.56 -0.98
N PHE A 217 -4.63 -8.22 -0.87
CA PHE A 217 -4.65 -7.37 -2.06
C PHE A 217 -3.38 -7.53 -2.87
N GLU A 218 -2.22 -7.48 -2.25
CA GLU A 218 -0.93 -7.65 -2.92
C GLU A 218 -0.80 -9.02 -3.57
N GLU A 219 -1.20 -10.10 -2.89
CA GLU A 219 -1.18 -11.45 -3.44
C GLU A 219 -2.18 -11.61 -4.60
N GLY A 220 -3.39 -11.06 -4.48
CA GLY A 220 -4.39 -11.03 -5.55
C GLY A 220 -3.89 -10.28 -6.78
N LEU A 221 -3.30 -9.10 -6.58
CA LEU A 221 -2.68 -8.30 -7.65
C LEU A 221 -1.52 -9.05 -8.30
N LYS A 222 -0.62 -9.67 -7.52
CA LYS A 222 0.49 -10.48 -8.06
C LYS A 222 -0.02 -11.64 -8.89
N ARG A 223 -1.07 -12.34 -8.45
CA ARG A 223 -1.69 -13.42 -9.23
C ARG A 223 -2.29 -12.89 -10.53
N HIS A 224 -3.07 -11.81 -10.48
CA HIS A 224 -3.66 -11.18 -11.66
C HIS A 224 -2.59 -10.76 -12.68
N LYS A 225 -1.54 -10.05 -12.25
CA LYS A 225 -0.43 -9.61 -13.11
C LYS A 225 0.30 -10.77 -13.78
N ASN A 226 0.37 -11.93 -13.13
CA ASN A 226 1.10 -13.09 -13.63
C ASN A 226 0.24 -14.05 -14.47
N GLN A 227 -1.07 -13.81 -14.59
CA GLN A 227 -1.98 -14.61 -15.41
C GLN A 227 -2.04 -14.09 -16.86
N ALA A 228 -2.27 -15.00 -17.80
CA ALA A 228 -2.59 -14.64 -19.18
C ALA A 228 -4.04 -14.12 -19.28
N PRO A 229 -4.33 -13.11 -20.12
CA PRO A 229 -3.41 -12.39 -21.00
C PRO A 229 -2.69 -11.20 -20.33
N TRP A 230 -3.03 -10.87 -19.07
CA TRP A 230 -2.55 -9.67 -18.37
C TRP A 230 -1.05 -9.54 -18.28
N ARG A 231 -0.33 -10.66 -18.07
CA ARG A 231 1.14 -10.67 -18.10
C ARG A 231 1.68 -10.13 -19.42
N GLN A 232 1.13 -10.58 -20.54
CA GLN A 232 1.56 -10.17 -21.89
C GLN A 232 1.22 -8.70 -22.16
N LEU A 233 0.05 -8.26 -21.70
CA LEU A 233 -0.36 -6.86 -21.79
C LEU A 233 0.54 -5.95 -20.94
N ASN A 234 0.92 -6.37 -19.74
CA ASN A 234 1.86 -5.65 -18.89
C ASN A 234 3.25 -5.59 -19.51
N ASP A 235 3.81 -6.72 -19.97
CA ASP A 235 5.12 -6.77 -20.62
C ASP A 235 5.17 -5.86 -21.86
N LEU A 236 4.09 -5.84 -22.65
CA LEU A 236 3.94 -4.93 -23.79
C LEU A 236 3.85 -3.48 -23.36
N SER A 237 3.02 -3.17 -22.35
CA SER A 237 2.82 -1.80 -21.85
C SER A 237 4.11 -1.22 -21.31
N PHE A 238 4.84 -1.96 -20.46
CA PHE A 238 6.17 -1.56 -19.96
C PHE A 238 7.17 -1.37 -21.10
N SER A 239 7.18 -2.26 -22.10
CA SER A 239 8.07 -2.15 -23.26
C SER A 239 7.79 -0.91 -24.09
N VAL A 240 6.52 -0.53 -24.23
CA VAL A 240 6.08 0.68 -24.94
C VAL A 240 6.43 1.93 -24.15
N GLU A 241 6.17 1.97 -22.84
CA GLU A 241 6.49 3.10 -21.97
C GLU A 241 7.99 3.36 -21.85
N LYS A 242 8.81 2.31 -21.78
CA LYS A 242 10.28 2.44 -21.81
C LYS A 242 10.79 3.12 -23.08
N ARG A 243 10.03 3.01 -24.18
CA ARG A 243 10.41 3.54 -25.49
C ARG A 243 9.75 4.89 -25.82
N SER A 244 8.71 5.30 -25.08
CA SER A 244 7.97 6.54 -25.33
C SER A 244 7.53 7.25 -24.05
N SER A 245 7.95 8.51 -23.93
CA SER A 245 7.54 9.47 -22.90
C SER A 245 6.06 9.81 -22.97
N LEU A 246 5.44 9.83 -24.15
CA LEU A 246 4.00 9.98 -24.28
C LEU A 246 3.26 8.84 -23.59
N PHE A 247 3.63 7.59 -23.89
CA PHE A 247 2.99 6.44 -23.27
C PHE A 247 3.30 6.34 -21.78
N LYS A 248 4.51 6.70 -21.35
CA LYS A 248 4.86 6.85 -19.94
C LYS A 248 3.94 7.86 -19.22
N ARG A 249 3.59 8.98 -19.86
CA ARG A 249 2.65 9.98 -19.29
C ARG A 249 1.22 9.48 -19.25
N LEU A 250 0.80 8.66 -20.24
CA LEU A 250 -0.51 8.03 -20.24
C LEU A 250 -0.63 6.91 -19.18
N SER A 251 0.51 6.42 -18.66
CA SER A 251 0.57 5.38 -17.62
C SER A 251 -0.31 4.18 -17.99
N ILE A 252 -0.08 3.61 -19.17
CA ILE A 252 -0.83 2.45 -19.66
C ILE A 252 -0.60 1.26 -18.73
N SER A 253 0.64 1.04 -18.28
CA SER A 253 0.95 0.04 -17.26
C SER A 253 0.19 0.32 -15.97
N GLY A 254 0.07 1.59 -15.55
CA GLY A 254 -0.74 2.01 -14.41
C GLY A 254 -2.23 1.73 -14.60
N TYR A 255 -2.78 1.91 -15.80
CA TYR A 255 -4.17 1.57 -16.11
C TYR A 255 -4.42 0.06 -16.03
N VAL A 256 -3.51 -0.75 -16.58
CA VAL A 256 -3.62 -2.22 -16.49
C VAL A 256 -3.44 -2.71 -15.05
N ASP A 257 -2.56 -2.06 -14.29
CA ASP A 257 -2.34 -2.35 -12.86
C ASP A 257 -3.53 -1.91 -11.99
N ASN A 258 -4.30 -0.91 -12.41
CA ASN A 258 -5.49 -0.41 -11.71
C ASN A 258 -6.75 -1.28 -11.88
N ILE A 259 -6.68 -2.37 -12.64
CA ILE A 259 -7.81 -3.30 -12.80
C ILE A 259 -8.15 -4.04 -11.49
N GLY A 260 -7.28 -3.93 -10.48
CA GLY A 260 -7.57 -4.34 -9.11
C GLY A 260 -7.58 -5.86 -8.95
N VAL A 261 -8.20 -6.32 -7.85
CA VAL A 261 -8.35 -7.73 -7.52
C VAL A 261 -9.73 -8.22 -7.92
N THR A 262 -9.83 -9.38 -8.55
CA THR A 262 -11.12 -9.93 -9.00
C THR A 262 -11.97 -10.43 -7.84
N ASN A 263 -13.31 -10.30 -7.95
CA ASN A 263 -14.24 -10.82 -6.94
C ASN A 263 -14.13 -12.34 -6.82
N GLU A 264 -13.82 -13.04 -7.91
CA GLU A 264 -13.60 -14.48 -7.94
C GLU A 264 -12.41 -14.88 -7.06
N TYR A 265 -11.31 -14.13 -7.07
CA TYR A 265 -10.17 -14.40 -6.18
C TYR A 265 -10.54 -14.22 -4.71
N LEU A 266 -11.27 -13.14 -4.40
CA LEU A 266 -11.74 -12.87 -3.04
C LEU A 266 -12.69 -13.98 -2.55
N ALA A 267 -13.59 -14.44 -3.42
CA ALA A 267 -14.53 -15.52 -3.16
C ALA A 267 -13.88 -16.92 -3.13
N ALA A 268 -12.72 -17.11 -3.77
CA ALA A 268 -12.01 -18.40 -3.86
C ALA A 268 -11.20 -18.75 -2.60
N GLY A 269 -11.59 -18.24 -1.43
CA GLY A 269 -11.00 -18.60 -0.14
C GLY A 269 -9.89 -17.67 0.38
N ALA A 270 -9.52 -16.62 -0.34
CA ALA A 270 -8.54 -15.64 0.15
C ALA A 270 -9.02 -14.94 1.43
N ILE A 271 -10.32 -14.60 1.50
CA ILE A 271 -10.95 -14.05 2.71
C ILE A 271 -10.91 -15.08 3.84
N GLN A 272 -11.22 -16.35 3.55
CA GLN A 272 -11.25 -17.41 4.55
C GLN A 272 -9.86 -17.63 5.14
N GLN A 273 -8.81 -17.65 4.31
CA GLN A 273 -7.44 -17.83 4.74
C GLN A 273 -6.99 -16.72 5.72
N ILE A 274 -7.34 -15.45 5.45
CA ILE A 274 -7.05 -14.36 6.39
C ILE A 274 -7.83 -14.57 7.69
N SER A 275 -9.12 -14.85 7.59
CA SER A 275 -9.97 -15.04 8.76
C SER A 275 -9.44 -16.17 9.65
N ASP A 276 -9.04 -17.29 9.05
CA ASP A 276 -8.50 -18.44 9.76
C ASP A 276 -7.15 -18.10 10.41
N SER A 277 -6.26 -17.41 9.70
CA SER A 277 -4.99 -16.95 10.25
C SER A 277 -5.22 -16.00 11.42
N TRP A 278 -6.11 -15.02 11.25
CA TRP A 278 -6.42 -14.02 12.26
C TRP A 278 -7.06 -14.64 13.50
N LEU A 279 -8.08 -15.48 13.34
CA LEU A 279 -8.72 -16.18 14.46
C LEU A 279 -7.72 -17.08 15.20
N LYS A 280 -6.87 -17.81 14.47
CA LYS A 280 -5.84 -18.65 15.06
C LYS A 280 -4.86 -17.86 15.92
N TYR A 281 -4.31 -16.76 15.41
CA TYR A 281 -3.30 -16.00 16.16
C TYR A 281 -3.92 -15.14 17.27
N ASP A 282 -5.17 -14.69 17.14
CA ASP A 282 -5.91 -14.08 18.25
C ASP A 282 -6.10 -15.08 19.40
N GLU A 283 -6.56 -16.30 19.10
CA GLU A 283 -6.77 -17.35 20.09
C GLU A 283 -5.46 -17.71 20.80
N LEU A 284 -4.38 -17.91 20.02
CA LEU A 284 -3.05 -18.21 20.58
C LEU A 284 -2.52 -17.06 21.45
N ALA A 285 -2.69 -15.81 21.04
CA ALA A 285 -2.27 -14.65 21.85
C ALA A 285 -3.08 -14.57 23.14
N ARG A 286 -4.42 -14.69 23.04
CA ARG A 286 -5.32 -14.68 24.19
C ARG A 286 -4.96 -15.76 25.21
N GLU A 287 -4.75 -16.99 24.74
CA GLU A 287 -4.33 -18.09 25.62
C GLU A 287 -3.00 -17.80 26.31
N LEU A 288 -2.01 -17.31 25.56
CA LEU A 288 -0.68 -17.01 26.10
C LEU A 288 -0.75 -15.95 27.21
N VAL A 289 -1.49 -14.87 26.97
CA VAL A 289 -1.65 -13.74 27.91
C VAL A 289 -2.45 -14.16 29.15
N GLN A 290 -3.56 -14.88 28.96
CA GLN A 290 -4.39 -15.31 30.08
C GLN A 290 -3.68 -16.32 30.99
N LYS A 291 -2.80 -17.16 30.43
CA LYS A 291 -1.98 -18.11 31.21
C LYS A 291 -1.01 -17.41 32.18
N THR A 292 -0.63 -16.16 31.92
CA THR A 292 0.23 -15.37 32.83
C THR A 292 -0.58 -14.52 33.82
N GLY A 293 -1.92 -14.54 33.74
CA GLY A 293 -2.80 -13.68 34.55
C GLY A 293 -2.89 -12.23 34.08
N ALA A 294 -2.35 -11.92 32.89
CA ALA A 294 -2.49 -10.62 32.25
C ALA A 294 -3.81 -10.51 31.49
N ASP A 295 -4.23 -9.28 31.18
CA ASP A 295 -5.42 -9.00 30.39
C ASP A 295 -5.08 -8.85 28.91
N TYR A 296 -5.98 -9.32 28.04
CA TYR A 296 -5.81 -9.24 26.58
C TYR A 296 -6.96 -8.49 25.93
N ILE A 297 -6.62 -7.47 25.15
CA ILE A 297 -7.54 -6.64 24.38
C ILE A 297 -7.13 -6.70 22.91
N HIS A 298 -8.07 -7.01 22.04
CA HIS A 298 -7.85 -6.93 20.60
C HIS A 298 -8.80 -5.88 20.01
N ILE A 299 -8.21 -4.88 19.35
CA ILE A 299 -8.89 -3.79 18.66
C ILE A 299 -8.60 -3.90 17.17
N LEU A 300 -9.63 -4.19 16.37
CA LEU A 300 -9.50 -4.23 14.92
C LEU A 300 -9.47 -2.80 14.35
N GLN A 301 -8.47 -2.50 13.53
CA GLN A 301 -8.34 -1.22 12.85
C GLN A 301 -9.53 -0.98 11.90
N PRO A 302 -10.10 0.23 11.89
CA PRO A 302 -11.08 0.62 10.88
C PRO A 302 -10.49 0.45 9.49
N ASN A 303 -11.19 -0.29 8.65
CA ASN A 303 -10.82 -0.53 7.27
C ASN A 303 -12.09 -0.65 6.43
N TRP A 304 -11.95 -0.53 5.12
CA TRP A 304 -13.05 -0.58 4.16
C TRP A 304 -13.94 -1.86 4.25
N LEU A 305 -13.44 -2.98 4.79
CA LEU A 305 -14.28 -4.16 5.09
C LEU A 305 -15.04 -4.04 6.41
N THR A 306 -14.50 -3.32 7.39
CA THR A 306 -15.17 -3.05 8.69
C THR A 306 -16.06 -1.81 8.66
N TYR A 307 -15.86 -0.89 7.69
CA TYR A 307 -16.58 0.39 7.56
C TYR A 307 -18.06 0.24 7.19
N LYS A 308 -18.47 -0.85 6.53
CA LYS A 308 -19.87 -1.06 6.05
C LYS A 308 -20.94 -1.07 7.15
N LYS A 309 -20.58 -1.10 8.43
CA LYS A 309 -21.54 -1.05 9.56
C LYS A 309 -21.76 0.35 10.16
N ILE A 310 -20.99 1.39 9.80
CA ILE A 310 -21.05 2.70 10.47
C ILE A 310 -21.90 3.73 9.68
N SER A 311 -22.22 3.48 8.40
CA SER A 311 -22.93 4.43 7.53
C SER A 311 -24.45 4.20 7.40
N LYS A 312 -25.10 3.47 8.32
CA LYS A 312 -26.55 3.60 8.46
C LYS A 312 -26.82 4.65 9.53
N PRO A 313 -27.28 5.87 9.18
CA PRO A 313 -27.98 6.67 10.17
C PRO A 313 -29.10 5.78 10.71
N LYS A 314 -29.23 5.69 12.04
CA LYS A 314 -30.47 5.22 12.64
C LYS A 314 -31.55 6.09 12.03
N SER A 315 -32.45 5.50 11.25
CA SER A 315 -33.75 6.14 11.02
C SER A 315 -34.35 6.33 12.40
N GLU A 316 -34.61 7.58 12.74
CA GLU A 316 -35.50 7.92 13.85
C GLU A 316 -36.85 7.27 13.54
N ASP A 317 -37.23 6.30 14.36
CA ASP A 317 -38.59 5.86 14.64
C ASP A 317 -38.64 5.44 16.12
#